data_AF-A0A2A6RIZ6-F1
#
_entry.id   AF-A0A2A6RIZ6-F1
#
_cell.length_a   1.000
_cell.length_b   1.000
_cell.length_c   1.000
_cell.angle_alpha   90.00
_cell.angle_beta   90.00
_cell.angle_gamma   90.00
#
_symmetry.space_group_name_H-M   'P 1'
#
loop_
_entity.id
_entity.type
_entity.pdbx_description
1 polymer ?
#
loop_
_entity_poly.entity_id
_entity_poly.type
_entity_poly.pdbx_seq_one_letter_code
_entity_poly.pdbx_strand_id
1 'polypeptide(L)'
;MNDNATKHTSQTDWEGLAKMADEAIDYTDIPPLSDAFFARAKLTLPHAVELDPDVLTWFKQQGHDYPERINQILREYIALH
;
A
#
# COMPACT_ATOMS: atom_id res chain seq x y z
N MET A 1 -23.03 13.32 8.60
CA MET A 1 -21.58 13.34 8.31
C MET A 1 -21.25 14.70 7.72
N ASN A 2 -20.13 15.33 8.11
CA ASN A 2 -19.77 16.68 7.68
C ASN A 2 -18.79 16.61 6.50
N ASP A 3 -19.22 17.06 5.32
CA ASP A 3 -18.50 16.94 4.04
C ASP A 3 -17.23 17.80 3.94
N ASN A 4 -16.88 18.53 5.00
CA ASN A 4 -15.75 19.47 5.05
C ASN A 4 -14.44 18.87 5.59
N ALA A 5 -14.42 17.61 6.04
CA ALA A 5 -13.22 17.01 6.64
C ALA A 5 -12.19 16.48 5.61
N THR A 6 -12.50 16.49 4.30
CA THR A 6 -11.68 15.81 3.26
C THR A 6 -11.10 16.75 2.20
N LYS A 7 -11.27 18.07 2.30
CA LYS A 7 -10.69 19.03 1.35
C LYS A 7 -9.43 19.67 1.90
N HIS A 8 -8.42 18.87 2.21
CA HIS A 8 -7.06 19.41 2.41
C HIS A 8 -6.45 19.61 1.01
N THR A 9 -6.60 20.81 0.45
CA THR A 9 -5.86 21.17 -0.76
C THR A 9 -4.39 21.26 -0.39
N SER A 10 -3.56 20.39 -0.98
CA SER A 10 -2.12 20.41 -0.79
C SER A 10 -1.59 21.83 -1.04
N GLN A 11 -0.82 22.37 -0.11
CA GLN A 11 -0.13 23.67 -0.25
C GLN A 11 1.13 23.57 -1.12
N THR A 12 1.31 22.43 -1.79
CA THR A 12 2.47 22.16 -2.65
C THR A 12 2.32 22.89 -3.97
N ASP A 13 3.38 23.58 -4.39
CA ASP A 13 3.49 24.16 -5.74
C ASP A 13 3.81 23.05 -6.75
N TRP A 14 2.77 22.40 -7.26
CA TRP A 14 2.89 21.31 -8.23
C TRP A 14 3.43 21.77 -9.58
N GLU A 15 3.12 23.01 -10.00
CA GLU A 15 3.60 23.53 -11.29
C GLU A 15 5.09 23.85 -11.23
N GLY A 16 5.59 24.33 -10.09
CA GLY A 16 7.01 24.52 -9.84
C GLY A 16 7.78 23.21 -9.87
N LEU A 17 7.30 22.19 -9.13
CA LEU A 17 7.92 20.87 -9.10
C LEU A 17 7.95 20.19 -10.47
N ALA A 18 6.87 20.30 -11.25
CA ALA A 18 6.80 19.70 -12.59
C ALA A 18 7.78 20.33 -13.61
N LYS A 19 8.24 21.57 -13.37
CA LYS A 19 9.18 22.30 -14.24
C LYS A 19 10.62 22.25 -13.70
N MET A 20 10.83 21.72 -12.51
CA MET A 20 12.14 21.63 -11.88
C MET A 20 13.00 20.59 -12.60
N ALA A 21 14.26 20.92 -12.86
CA ALA A 21 15.23 19.97 -13.39
C ALA A 21 15.76 19.06 -12.29
N ASP A 22 16.12 17.82 -12.63
CA ASP A 22 16.57 16.81 -11.67
C ASP A 22 17.83 17.25 -10.90
N GLU A 23 18.70 18.04 -11.53
CA GLU A 23 19.93 18.57 -10.90
C GLU A 23 19.65 19.61 -9.81
N ALA A 24 18.45 20.19 -9.80
CA ALA A 24 18.03 21.14 -8.77
C ALA A 24 17.38 20.45 -7.55
N ILE A 25 17.20 19.12 -7.60
CA ILE A 25 16.70 18.35 -6.46
C ILE A 25 17.78 18.30 -5.38
N ASP A 26 17.44 18.79 -4.19
CA ASP A 26 18.30 18.71 -3.01
C ASP A 26 18.25 17.30 -2.41
N TYR A 27 19.40 16.63 -2.35
CA TYR A 27 19.60 15.29 -1.77
C TYR A 27 20.45 15.34 -0.48
N THR A 28 20.62 16.50 0.14
CA THR A 28 21.45 16.65 1.34
C THR A 28 20.93 15.86 2.55
N ASP A 29 19.62 15.65 2.62
CA ASP A 29 18.95 14.90 3.69
C ASP A 29 18.84 13.40 3.38
N ILE A 30 18.58 13.05 2.11
CA ILE A 30 18.35 11.68 1.67
C ILE A 30 19.17 11.44 0.39
N PRO A 31 20.20 10.58 0.44
CA PRO A 31 21.00 10.29 -0.75
C PRO A 31 20.17 9.58 -1.84
N PRO A 32 20.48 9.80 -3.12
CA PRO A 32 19.74 9.20 -4.21
C PRO A 32 19.85 7.67 -4.22
N LEU A 33 18.76 7.00 -4.61
CA LEU A 33 18.73 5.55 -4.77
C LEU A 33 19.45 5.17 -6.07
N SER A 34 20.66 4.63 -5.94
CA SER A 34 21.48 4.19 -7.08
C SER A 34 21.10 2.81 -7.61
N ASP A 35 21.55 2.47 -8.82
CA ASP A 35 21.42 1.11 -9.37
C ASP A 35 22.02 0.05 -8.45
N ALA A 36 23.11 0.38 -7.75
CA ALA A 36 23.73 -0.50 -6.76
C ALA A 36 22.83 -0.76 -5.54
N PHE A 37 21.96 0.20 -5.16
CA PHE A 37 20.93 -0.01 -4.16
C PHE A 37 19.87 -0.98 -4.68
N PHE A 38 19.38 -0.79 -5.91
CA PHE A 38 18.36 -1.68 -6.48
C PHE A 38 18.89 -3.09 -6.76
N ALA A 39 20.17 -3.24 -7.13
CA ALA A 39 20.81 -4.53 -7.33
C ALA A 39 20.83 -5.43 -6.08
N ARG A 40 20.82 -4.82 -4.88
CA ARG A 40 20.75 -5.52 -3.59
C ARG A 40 19.38 -5.44 -2.93
N ALA A 41 18.43 -4.70 -3.50
CA ALA A 41 17.13 -4.52 -2.93
C ALA A 41 16.35 -5.84 -3.01
N LYS A 42 15.81 -6.28 -1.88
CA LYS A 42 14.92 -7.43 -1.83
C LYS A 42 13.49 -6.96 -2.06
N LEU A 43 12.92 -7.31 -3.21
CA LEU A 43 11.50 -7.11 -3.45
C LEU A 43 10.70 -8.02 -2.51
N THR A 44 9.90 -7.43 -1.64
CA THR A 44 8.92 -8.14 -0.82
C THR A 44 7.55 -7.97 -1.45
N LEU A 45 7.10 -8.96 -2.20
CA LEU A 45 5.71 -9.01 -2.63
C LEU A 45 4.86 -9.46 -1.43
N PRO A 46 3.72 -8.80 -1.16
CA PRO A 46 2.77 -9.34 -0.20
C PRO A 46 2.30 -10.70 -0.71
N HIS A 47 2.33 -11.71 0.16
CA HIS A 47 1.70 -12.99 -0.14
C HIS A 47 0.19 -12.77 -0.06
N ALA A 48 -0.45 -12.63 -1.22
CA ALA A 48 -1.89 -12.56 -1.34
C ALA A 48 -2.42 -13.89 -1.88
N VAL A 49 -3.50 -14.37 -1.27
CA VAL A 49 -4.27 -15.48 -1.84
C VAL A 49 -5.36 -14.87 -2.71
N GLU A 50 -5.50 -15.36 -3.93
CA GLU A 50 -6.62 -15.01 -4.77
C GLU A 50 -7.90 -15.63 -4.19
N LEU A 51 -8.90 -14.79 -3.95
CA LEU A 51 -10.22 -15.17 -3.45
C LEU A 51 -11.26 -14.66 -4.44
N ASP A 52 -12.33 -15.44 -4.61
CA ASP A 52 -13.43 -15.00 -5.44
C ASP A 52 -14.03 -13.68 -4.92
N PRO A 53 -14.41 -12.74 -5.82
CA PRO A 53 -14.85 -11.40 -5.41
C PRO A 53 -16.07 -11.38 -4.48
N ASP A 54 -16.99 -12.32 -4.64
CA ASP A 54 -18.19 -12.48 -3.83
C ASP A 54 -17.84 -12.97 -2.41
N VAL A 55 -16.94 -13.94 -2.29
CA VAL A 55 -16.42 -14.44 -1.01
C VAL A 55 -15.73 -13.31 -0.24
N LEU A 56 -14.85 -12.56 -0.90
CA LEU A 56 -14.18 -11.41 -0.29
C LEU A 56 -15.18 -10.33 0.15
N THR A 57 -16.21 -10.07 -0.67
CA THR A 57 -17.25 -9.09 -0.35
C THR A 57 -18.05 -9.50 0.88
N TRP A 58 -18.41 -10.78 0.98
CA TRP A 58 -19.10 -11.32 2.15
C TRP A 58 -18.25 -11.15 3.42
N PHE A 59 -16.96 -11.47 3.36
CA PHE A 59 -16.04 -11.31 4.49
C PHE A 59 -15.89 -9.84 4.93
N LYS A 60 -15.79 -8.91 3.98
CA LYS A 60 -15.73 -7.47 4.27
C LYS A 60 -16.97 -6.94 4.98
N GLN A 61 -18.14 -7.55 4.76
CA GLN A 61 -19.38 -7.17 5.45
C GLN A 61 -19.40 -7.59 6.92
N GLN A 62 -18.60 -8.59 7.32
CA GLN A 62 -18.59 -9.12 8.69
C GLN A 62 -17.78 -8.24 9.66
N GLY A 63 -16.88 -7.40 9.16
CA GLY A 63 -16.04 -6.56 10.00
C GLY A 63 -14.71 -6.18 9.35
N HIS A 64 -13.95 -5.34 10.04
CA HIS A 64 -12.62 -4.89 9.58
C HIS A 64 -11.53 -5.95 9.80
N ASP A 65 -11.81 -6.97 10.63
CA ASP A 65 -10.97 -8.13 10.96
C ASP A 65 -11.13 -9.29 9.97
N TYR A 66 -11.67 -9.01 8.78
CA TYR A 66 -11.93 -10.02 7.76
C TYR A 66 -10.68 -10.77 7.27
N PRO A 67 -9.47 -10.16 7.16
CA PRO A 67 -8.27 -10.89 6.78
C PRO A 67 -7.86 -11.96 7.81
N GLU A 68 -7.97 -11.64 9.10
CA GLU A 68 -7.68 -12.57 10.20
C GLU A 68 -8.68 -13.73 10.22
N ARG A 69 -9.97 -13.45 10.00
CA ARG A 69 -11.02 -14.48 9.91
C ARG A 69 -10.80 -15.46 8.78
N ILE A 70 -10.45 -14.96 7.59
CA ILE A 70 -10.12 -15.81 6.44
C ILE A 70 -8.96 -16.74 6.81
N ASN A 71 -7.88 -16.20 7.38
CA ASN A 71 -6.72 -16.99 7.78
C ASN A 71 -7.05 -18.05 8.84
N GLN A 72 -7.92 -17.73 9.81
CA GLN A 72 -8.36 -18.69 10.83
C GLN A 72 -9.11 -19.86 10.20
N ILE A 73 -10.09 -19.59 9.34
CA ILE A 73 -10.89 -20.63 8.68
C ILE A 73 -10.01 -21.54 7.82
N LEU A 74 -9.06 -20.97 7.07
CA LEU A 74 -8.13 -21.75 6.26
C LEU A 74 -7.24 -22.66 7.14
N ARG A 75 -6.77 -22.17 8.29
CA ARG A 75 -5.98 -22.98 9.24
C ARG A 75 -6.79 -24.11 9.86
N GLU A 76 -8.04 -23.86 10.23
CA GLU A 76 -8.95 -24.88 10.77
C GLU A 76 -9.24 -25.96 9.73
N TYR A 77 -9.48 -25.57 8.47
CA TYR A 77 -9.66 -26.53 7.37
C TYR A 77 -8.43 -27.42 7.18
N ILE A 78 -7.23 -26.84 7.18
CA ILE A 78 -5.97 -27.58 7.07
C ILE A 78 -5.77 -28.54 8.26
N ALA A 79 -6.11 -28.13 9.48
CA ALA A 79 -5.93 -28.98 10.67
C ALA A 79 -6.87 -30.20 10.72
N LEU A 80 -8.02 -30.11 10.03
CA LEU A 80 -9.02 -31.18 9.96
C LEU A 80 -8.74 -32.22 8.87
N HIS A 81 -7.78 -31.97 7.97
CA HIS A 81 -7.43 -32.81 6.83
C HIS A 81 -5.96 -33.22 6.86
#